data_AF-A0A6M2D4V4-F1
#
_entry.id   AF-A0A6M2D4V4-F1
#
_cell.length_a   1.000
_cell.length_b   1.000
_cell.length_c   1.000
_cell.angle_alpha   90.00
_cell.angle_beta   90.00
_cell.angle_gamma   90.00
#
_symmetry.space_group_name_H-M   'P 1'
#
loop_
_entity.id
_entity.type
_entity.pdbx_description
1 polymer ?
#
loop_
_entity_poly.entity_id
_entity_poly.type
_entity_poly.pdbx_seq_one_letter_code
_entity_poly.pdbx_strand_id
1 'polypeptide(L)'
;MDYGFLTLILVACITPQGISAAYYGKALGPVIMKAHGFSGDVYAASENSIVIRNLNYDGNGPAAYFWGGFNSDLDNNGEQLPDENGSMNVLKGYQNAEVHLRLPKKITDYKSIGIYCKKFAADFGNVKIPPGYELPREESLGRLNPRQHNTMASEVILKDSATVMLRQFDYMGNCPGSAYFVAAPTPNPQPEQLTRLTCDD
;
A
#
# COMPACT_ATOMS: atom_id res chain seq x y z
N MET A 1 0.02 67.27 3.61
CA MET A 1 -0.28 66.19 2.66
C MET A 1 1.05 65.58 2.27
N ASP A 2 1.38 64.40 2.79
CA ASP A 2 1.66 63.20 2.00
C ASP A 2 2.04 62.06 2.98
N TYR A 3 1.34 60.93 2.94
CA TYR A 3 1.59 59.76 3.78
C TYR A 3 2.23 58.68 2.90
N GLY A 4 3.53 58.47 3.04
CA GLY A 4 4.25 57.40 2.34
C GLY A 4 3.90 56.03 2.92
N PHE A 5 3.10 55.24 2.19
CA PHE A 5 2.79 53.85 2.48
C PHE A 5 4.02 52.96 2.22
N LEU A 6 4.55 52.31 3.26
CA LEU A 6 5.58 51.28 3.13
C LEU A 6 4.89 49.91 2.94
N THR A 7 4.88 49.39 1.71
CA THR A 7 4.31 48.07 1.41
C THR A 7 5.36 46.98 1.66
N LEU A 8 5.20 46.23 2.74
CA LEU A 8 5.99 45.03 3.04
C LEU A 8 5.48 43.87 2.17
N ILE A 9 6.21 43.50 1.11
CA ILE A 9 5.89 42.30 0.32
C ILE A 9 6.47 41.08 1.04
N LEU A 10 5.63 40.39 1.80
CA LEU A 10 5.93 39.08 2.36
C LEU A 10 5.76 38.03 1.25
N VAL A 11 6.85 37.70 0.55
CA VAL A 11 6.85 36.55 -0.38
C VAL A 11 6.93 35.28 0.46
N ALA A 12 5.77 34.77 0.87
CA ALA A 12 5.66 33.40 1.34
C ALA A 12 5.86 32.48 0.13
N CYS A 13 7.10 32.04 -0.08
CA CYS A 13 7.41 30.96 -1.00
C CYS A 13 6.85 29.67 -0.38
N ILE A 14 5.56 29.40 -0.62
CA ILE A 14 4.96 28.12 -0.31
C ILE A 14 5.58 27.16 -1.32
N THR A 15 6.64 26.47 -0.90
CA THR A 15 7.13 25.31 -1.65
C THR A 15 5.94 24.36 -1.82
N PRO A 16 5.66 23.85 -3.03
CA PRO A 16 4.77 22.72 -3.13
C PRO A 16 5.47 21.60 -2.36
N GLN A 17 4.96 21.26 -1.19
CA GLN A 17 5.28 20.00 -0.54
C GLN A 17 4.66 18.91 -1.41
N GLY A 18 5.32 18.61 -2.52
CA GLY A 18 5.15 17.38 -3.26
C GLY A 18 5.74 16.25 -2.43
N ILE A 19 5.16 15.96 -1.28
CA ILE A 19 5.27 14.62 -0.72
C ILE A 19 4.41 13.79 -1.66
N SER A 20 5.04 13.23 -2.68
CA SER A 20 4.49 12.09 -3.39
C SER A 20 4.43 10.94 -2.39
N ALA A 21 3.43 10.97 -1.51
CA ALA A 21 3.14 9.83 -0.65
C ALA A 21 2.69 8.73 -1.59
N ALA A 22 3.48 7.66 -1.68
CA ALA A 22 3.05 6.47 -2.38
C ALA A 22 1.70 6.02 -1.78
N TYR A 23 0.75 5.71 -2.65
CA TYR A 23 -0.58 5.27 -2.26
C TYR A 23 -0.53 3.78 -1.96
N TYR A 24 -0.72 3.39 -0.70
CA TYR A 24 -0.69 1.99 -0.24
C TYR A 24 -2.07 1.33 -0.23
N GLY A 25 -3.08 2.04 -0.76
CA GLY A 25 -4.49 1.66 -0.61
C GLY A 25 -5.19 2.39 0.53
N LYS A 26 -6.43 1.99 0.80
CA LYS A 26 -7.28 2.65 1.79
C LYS A 26 -6.81 2.25 3.19
N ALA A 27 -6.60 3.23 4.07
CA ALA A 27 -6.17 2.98 5.44
C ALA A 27 -7.20 2.10 6.19
N LEU A 28 -6.72 1.04 6.83
CA LEU A 28 -7.44 0.30 7.87
C LEU A 28 -7.18 0.92 9.25
N GLY A 29 -5.99 1.47 9.44
CA GLY A 29 -5.59 2.21 10.64
C GLY A 29 -4.32 1.67 11.29
N PRO A 30 -3.88 2.27 12.40
CA PRO A 30 -2.72 1.81 13.13
C PRO A 30 -3.02 0.51 13.88
N VAL A 31 -1.98 -0.31 14.06
CA VAL A 31 -2.00 -1.48 14.93
C VAL A 31 -2.27 -1.03 16.37
N ILE A 32 -3.26 -1.65 16.99
CA ILE A 32 -3.50 -1.56 18.43
C ILE A 32 -2.47 -2.48 19.11
N MET A 33 -1.34 -1.90 19.51
CA MET A 33 -0.24 -2.61 20.15
C MET A 33 -0.67 -3.20 21.51
N LYS A 34 -0.35 -4.49 21.74
CA LYS A 34 -0.57 -5.15 23.04
C LYS A 34 0.72 -5.66 23.67
N ALA A 35 1.65 -6.19 22.88
CA ALA A 35 2.92 -6.73 23.38
C ALA A 35 4.02 -6.67 22.32
N HIS A 36 5.27 -6.93 22.75
CA HIS A 36 6.42 -7.16 21.88
C HIS A 36 6.73 -6.04 20.87
N GLY A 37 6.33 -4.81 21.21
CA GLY A 37 6.54 -3.64 20.35
C GLY A 37 5.88 -3.74 18.98
N PHE A 38 4.85 -4.60 18.82
CA PHE A 38 4.16 -4.75 17.54
C PHE A 38 3.38 -3.47 17.20
N SER A 39 3.89 -2.71 16.22
CA SER A 39 3.30 -1.45 15.74
C SER A 39 3.36 -1.37 14.23
N GLY A 40 2.48 -0.56 13.63
CA GLY A 40 2.54 -0.23 12.20
C GLY A 40 1.24 0.40 11.74
N ASP A 41 1.26 1.00 10.55
CA ASP A 41 0.09 1.56 9.88
C ASP A 41 -0.38 0.59 8.79
N VAL A 42 -1.64 0.14 8.84
CA VAL A 42 -2.15 -0.90 7.94
C VAL A 42 -3.07 -0.29 6.88
N TYR A 43 -2.87 -0.71 5.63
CA TYR A 43 -3.62 -0.29 4.45
C TYR A 43 -4.15 -1.52 3.71
N ALA A 44 -5.38 -1.45 3.20
CA ALA A 44 -5.89 -2.44 2.26
C ALA A 44 -5.41 -2.09 0.86
N ALA A 45 -4.44 -2.86 0.37
CA ALA A 45 -3.83 -2.63 -0.93
C ALA A 45 -4.70 -3.14 -2.06
N SER A 46 -5.36 -4.30 -1.90
CA SER A 46 -6.34 -4.88 -2.82
C SER A 46 -7.53 -5.51 -2.03
N GLU A 47 -8.35 -6.34 -2.67
CA GLU A 47 -9.40 -7.10 -1.96
C GLU A 47 -8.85 -8.17 -1.01
N ASN A 48 -7.63 -8.66 -1.24
CA ASN A 48 -7.00 -9.76 -0.49
C ASN A 48 -5.52 -9.49 -0.17
N SER A 49 -5.05 -8.24 -0.23
CA SER A 49 -3.70 -7.89 0.19
C SER A 49 -3.68 -6.65 1.07
N ILE A 50 -2.79 -6.67 2.05
CA ILE A 50 -2.55 -5.52 2.94
C ILE A 50 -1.10 -5.10 2.91
N VAL A 51 -0.87 -3.82 3.18
CA VAL A 51 0.46 -3.25 3.40
C VAL A 51 0.53 -2.78 4.84
N ILE A 52 1.61 -3.15 5.53
CA ILE A 52 1.92 -2.66 6.87
C ILE A 52 3.18 -1.80 6.77
N ARG A 53 3.04 -0.52 7.08
CA ARG A 53 4.11 0.48 7.09
C ARG A 53 4.61 0.73 8.51
N ASN A 54 5.86 1.16 8.62
CA ASN A 54 6.50 1.47 9.91
C ASN A 54 6.40 0.28 10.87
N LEU A 55 6.49 -0.94 10.33
CA LEU A 55 6.32 -2.17 11.07
C LEU A 55 7.50 -2.35 12.03
N ASN A 56 7.20 -2.46 13.31
CA ASN A 56 8.15 -2.89 14.33
C ASN A 56 7.59 -4.09 15.07
N TYR A 57 8.47 -5.02 15.45
CA TYR A 57 8.18 -6.17 16.32
C TYR A 57 9.51 -6.73 16.80
N ASP A 58 9.64 -7.02 18.10
CA ASP A 58 10.93 -7.38 18.72
C ASP A 58 11.46 -8.78 18.34
N GLY A 59 10.62 -9.66 17.78
CA GLY A 59 11.01 -11.03 17.41
C GLY A 59 11.04 -12.04 18.55
N ASN A 60 10.64 -11.67 19.78
CA ASN A 60 10.79 -12.51 20.96
C ASN A 60 9.66 -13.54 21.16
N GLY A 61 8.61 -13.51 20.33
CA GLY A 61 7.52 -14.48 20.36
C GLY A 61 7.96 -15.86 19.87
N PRO A 62 7.92 -16.92 20.71
CA PRO A 62 8.46 -18.24 20.35
C PRO A 62 7.63 -19.00 19.30
N ALA A 63 6.40 -18.56 19.05
CA ALA A 63 5.50 -19.11 18.03
C ALA A 63 4.55 -18.02 17.53
N ALA A 64 5.13 -16.86 17.18
CA ALA A 64 4.42 -15.70 16.66
C ALA A 64 4.26 -15.76 15.14
N TYR A 65 3.06 -15.47 14.66
CA TYR A 65 2.69 -15.50 13.25
C TYR A 65 1.79 -14.32 12.90
N PHE A 66 1.77 -13.92 11.63
CA PHE A 66 0.64 -13.14 11.14
C PHE A 66 -0.64 -13.96 11.25
N TRP A 67 -1.72 -13.31 11.65
CA TRP A 67 -2.95 -13.98 12.04
C TRP A 67 -4.16 -13.18 11.58
N GLY A 68 -5.11 -13.86 10.94
CA GLY A 68 -6.42 -13.35 10.58
C GLY A 68 -7.45 -13.83 11.59
N GLY A 69 -8.03 -12.90 12.35
CA GLY A 69 -9.06 -13.19 13.36
C GLY A 69 -10.47 -13.06 12.81
N PHE A 70 -11.36 -13.96 13.23
CA PHE A 70 -12.80 -13.89 12.95
C PHE A 70 -13.59 -13.14 14.03
N ASN A 71 -12.89 -12.68 15.07
CA ASN A 71 -13.40 -11.84 16.14
C ASN A 71 -12.66 -10.50 16.16
N SER A 72 -13.19 -9.55 16.94
CA SER A 72 -12.55 -8.26 17.10
C SER A 72 -11.12 -8.46 17.60
N ASP A 73 -10.91 -9.19 18.69
CA ASP A 73 -9.58 -9.57 19.17
C ASP A 73 -9.10 -10.89 18.54
N LEU A 74 -7.77 -11.06 18.46
CA LEU A 74 -7.19 -12.30 17.96
C LEU A 74 -7.34 -13.40 19.01
N ASP A 75 -7.74 -14.58 18.56
CA ASP A 75 -7.90 -15.78 19.37
C ASP A 75 -7.45 -17.02 18.59
N ASN A 76 -7.52 -18.19 19.24
CA ASN A 76 -7.16 -19.47 18.63
C ASN A 76 -8.11 -19.92 17.51
N ASN A 77 -9.25 -19.25 17.29
CA ASN A 77 -10.20 -19.60 16.23
C ASN A 77 -9.84 -18.95 14.89
N GLY A 78 -8.94 -17.96 14.88
CA GLY A 78 -8.42 -17.37 13.64
C GLY A 78 -7.54 -18.33 12.84
N GLU A 79 -6.93 -17.80 11.79
CA GLU A 79 -6.02 -18.56 10.94
C GLU A 79 -4.67 -17.87 10.76
N GLN A 80 -3.65 -18.70 10.55
CA GLN A 80 -2.33 -18.21 10.24
C GLN A 80 -2.29 -17.64 8.82
N LEU A 81 -1.67 -16.47 8.68
CA LEU A 81 -1.44 -15.82 7.39
C LEU A 81 0.04 -16.01 6.99
N PRO A 82 0.32 -16.12 5.68
CA PRO A 82 1.70 -16.13 5.21
C PRO A 82 2.36 -14.77 5.45
N ASP A 83 3.68 -14.77 5.67
CA ASP A 83 4.50 -13.56 5.72
C ASP A 83 4.73 -12.97 4.31
N GLU A 84 5.51 -11.89 4.22
CA GLU A 84 5.80 -11.21 2.95
C GLU A 84 6.50 -12.09 1.90
N ASN A 85 7.13 -13.19 2.32
CA ASN A 85 7.80 -14.15 1.45
C ASN A 85 6.92 -15.38 1.17
N GLY A 86 5.66 -15.38 1.60
CA GLY A 86 4.78 -16.54 1.50
C GLY A 86 5.06 -17.62 2.56
N SER A 87 5.87 -17.33 3.58
CA SER A 87 6.27 -18.31 4.59
C SER A 87 5.23 -18.48 5.69
N MET A 88 5.10 -19.71 6.20
CA MET A 88 4.31 -20.06 7.38
C MET A 88 5.19 -20.32 8.62
N ASN A 89 6.45 -19.88 8.58
CA ASN A 89 7.38 -20.03 9.68
C ASN A 89 7.14 -19.00 10.79
N VAL A 90 7.78 -19.20 11.94
CA VAL A 90 7.74 -18.23 13.05
C VAL A 90 8.36 -16.91 12.58
N LEU A 91 7.67 -15.81 12.88
CA LEU A 91 8.12 -14.48 12.50
C LEU A 91 9.43 -14.11 13.20
N LYS A 92 10.29 -13.43 12.45
CA LYS A 92 11.46 -12.74 12.99
C LYS A 92 11.06 -11.33 13.42
N GLY A 93 11.97 -10.65 14.11
CA GLY A 93 11.79 -9.24 14.43
C GLY A 93 11.73 -8.37 13.17
N TYR A 94 10.97 -7.29 13.24
CA TYR A 94 10.85 -6.27 12.21
C TYR A 94 11.31 -4.93 12.80
N GLN A 95 12.04 -4.13 12.02
CA GLN A 95 12.49 -2.80 12.42
C GLN A 95 12.21 -1.79 11.31
N ASN A 96 11.25 -0.90 11.55
CA ASN A 96 10.77 0.10 10.59
C ASN A 96 10.55 -0.47 9.17
N ALA A 97 9.95 -1.66 9.10
CA ALA A 97 9.79 -2.38 7.85
C ALA A 97 8.52 -1.95 7.10
N GLU A 98 8.52 -2.18 5.79
CA GLU A 98 7.31 -2.24 4.97
C GLU A 98 7.07 -3.69 4.57
N VAL A 99 5.89 -4.20 4.87
CA VAL A 99 5.52 -5.61 4.65
C VAL A 99 4.25 -5.67 3.83
N HIS A 100 4.28 -6.48 2.77
CA HIS A 100 3.17 -6.74 1.86
C HIS A 100 2.66 -8.16 2.11
N LEU A 101 1.44 -8.30 2.63
CA LEU A 101 0.85 -9.61 2.91
C LEU A 101 -0.22 -9.93 1.88
N ARG A 102 -0.12 -11.13 1.29
CA ARG A 102 -1.19 -11.72 0.47
C ARG A 102 -2.03 -12.64 1.36
N LEU A 103 -3.31 -12.32 1.49
CA LEU A 103 -4.25 -13.05 2.31
C LEU A 103 -4.88 -14.18 1.51
N PRO A 104 -5.17 -15.33 2.14
CA PRO A 104 -5.84 -16.45 1.47
C PRO A 104 -7.34 -16.19 1.23
N LYS A 105 -7.92 -15.19 1.91
CA LYS A 105 -9.32 -14.77 1.80
C LYS A 105 -9.43 -13.27 1.61
N LYS A 106 -10.64 -12.76 1.36
CA LYS A 106 -10.85 -11.32 1.26
C LYS A 106 -10.61 -10.67 2.61
N ILE A 107 -10.12 -9.44 2.61
CA ILE A 107 -9.90 -8.68 3.86
C ILE A 107 -11.19 -8.64 4.69
N THR A 108 -12.35 -8.45 4.06
CA THR A 108 -13.66 -8.40 4.72
C THR A 108 -14.12 -9.70 5.38
N ASP A 109 -13.45 -10.83 5.09
CA ASP A 109 -13.76 -12.11 5.73
C ASP A 109 -13.14 -12.19 7.14
N TYR A 110 -12.21 -11.28 7.45
CA TYR A 110 -11.60 -11.11 8.75
C TYR A 110 -12.25 -9.93 9.50
N LYS A 111 -12.24 -10.02 10.84
CA LYS A 111 -12.60 -8.89 11.73
C LYS A 111 -11.37 -8.20 12.31
N SER A 112 -10.23 -8.89 12.31
CA SER A 112 -8.96 -8.33 12.73
C SER A 112 -7.78 -9.03 12.06
N ILE A 113 -6.68 -8.32 11.90
CA ILE A 113 -5.42 -8.87 11.39
C ILE A 113 -4.29 -8.37 12.30
N GLY A 114 -3.34 -9.24 12.65
CA GLY A 114 -2.21 -8.84 13.50
C GLY A 114 -1.21 -9.96 13.74
N ILE A 115 -0.50 -9.91 14.87
CA ILE A 115 0.44 -10.95 15.28
C ILE A 115 -0.14 -11.73 16.45
N TYR A 116 -0.16 -13.06 16.31
CA TYR A 116 -0.65 -13.98 17.34
C TYR A 116 0.40 -15.01 17.69
N CYS A 117 0.62 -15.23 18.99
CA CYS A 117 1.52 -16.26 19.49
C CYS A 117 0.73 -17.53 19.87
N LYS A 118 0.82 -18.56 19.03
CA LYS A 118 0.10 -19.83 19.24
C LYS A 118 0.51 -20.54 20.52
N LYS A 119 1.80 -20.47 20.89
CA LYS A 119 2.33 -21.17 22.09
C LYS A 119 1.70 -20.65 23.38
N PHE A 120 1.40 -19.37 23.45
CA PHE A 120 0.84 -18.73 24.65
C PHE A 120 -0.61 -18.29 24.49
N ALA A 121 -1.24 -18.62 23.36
CA ALA A 121 -2.57 -18.16 22.99
C ALA A 121 -2.74 -16.63 23.20
N ALA A 122 -1.77 -15.85 22.72
CA ALA A 122 -1.63 -14.43 23.05
C ALA A 122 -1.66 -13.54 21.81
N ASP A 123 -2.50 -12.51 21.86
CA ASP A 123 -2.60 -11.43 20.87
C ASP A 123 -1.55 -10.35 21.17
N PHE A 124 -0.59 -10.18 20.25
CA PHE A 124 0.48 -9.18 20.40
C PHE A 124 0.08 -7.80 19.89
N GLY A 125 -1.06 -7.72 19.20
CA GLY A 125 -1.63 -6.51 18.64
C GLY A 125 -2.32 -6.82 17.32
N ASN A 126 -3.23 -5.94 16.93
CA ASN A 126 -4.01 -6.11 15.71
C ASN A 126 -4.58 -4.78 15.21
N VAL A 127 -4.94 -4.76 13.94
CA VAL A 127 -5.86 -3.77 13.37
C VAL A 127 -7.25 -4.38 13.28
N LYS A 128 -8.28 -3.58 13.54
CA LYS A 128 -9.68 -4.00 13.37
C LYS A 128 -10.13 -3.69 11.94
N ILE A 129 -10.93 -4.57 11.36
CA ILE A 129 -11.55 -4.34 10.05
C ILE A 129 -12.98 -3.89 10.32
N PRO A 130 -13.34 -2.64 9.95
CA PRO A 130 -14.65 -2.13 10.27
C PRO A 130 -15.74 -2.87 9.48
N PRO A 131 -16.94 -3.09 10.07
CA PRO A 131 -18.06 -3.66 9.34
C PRO A 131 -18.40 -2.82 8.10
N GLY A 132 -18.65 -3.47 6.97
CA GLY A 132 -18.95 -2.77 5.72
C GLY A 132 -17.74 -2.03 5.12
N TYR A 133 -16.52 -2.41 5.49
CA TYR A 133 -15.31 -1.86 4.86
C TYR A 133 -15.39 -2.02 3.33
N GLU A 134 -15.40 -0.90 2.63
CA GLU A 134 -15.36 -0.90 1.17
C GLU A 134 -13.94 -1.20 0.70
N LEU A 135 -13.79 -2.36 0.06
CA LEU A 135 -12.54 -2.79 -0.56
C LEU A 135 -12.16 -1.89 -1.73
N PRO A 136 -10.84 -1.73 -2.02
CA PRO A 136 -10.39 -1.16 -3.29
C PRO A 136 -11.07 -1.90 -4.44
N ARG A 137 -11.70 -1.17 -5.36
CA ARG A 137 -12.34 -1.73 -6.54
C ARG A 137 -11.60 -1.27 -7.78
N GLU A 138 -11.74 -2.04 -8.85
CA GLU A 138 -11.20 -1.67 -10.13
C GLU A 138 -11.78 -0.33 -10.59
N GLU A 139 -10.89 0.60 -10.96
CA GLU A 139 -11.26 1.91 -11.48
C GLU A 139 -10.73 2.07 -12.90
N SER A 140 -11.61 2.41 -13.83
CA SER A 140 -11.22 2.74 -15.20
C SER A 140 -10.73 4.18 -15.27
N LEU A 141 -9.48 4.36 -15.68
CA LEU A 141 -8.90 5.67 -16.01
C LEU A 141 -9.19 6.08 -17.46
N GLY A 142 -9.96 5.27 -18.19
CA GLY A 142 -10.29 5.48 -19.59
C GLY A 142 -9.19 5.05 -20.55
N ARG A 143 -9.30 5.53 -21.79
CA ARG A 143 -8.43 5.13 -22.90
C ARG A 143 -7.05 5.79 -22.82
N LEU A 144 -5.98 5.01 -23.03
CA LEU A 144 -4.66 5.57 -23.35
C LEU A 144 -4.61 5.93 -24.83
N ASN A 145 -4.74 7.22 -25.12
CA ASN A 145 -4.72 7.71 -26.50
C ASN A 145 -3.31 7.65 -27.11
N PRO A 146 -3.19 7.25 -28.38
CA PRO A 146 -1.90 7.16 -29.06
C PRO A 146 -1.18 8.52 -29.08
N ARG A 147 0.10 8.49 -28.74
CA ARG A 147 1.04 9.61 -28.92
C ARG A 147 2.24 9.14 -29.75
N GLN A 148 3.45 9.28 -29.24
CA GLN A 148 4.66 8.78 -29.89
C GLN A 148 4.65 7.25 -29.92
N HIS A 149 5.22 6.69 -30.99
CA HIS A 149 5.33 5.24 -31.22
C HIS A 149 3.99 4.50 -31.21
N ASN A 150 2.88 5.19 -31.52
CA ASN A 150 1.53 4.65 -31.56
C ASN A 150 1.12 3.89 -30.27
N THR A 151 1.73 4.24 -29.14
CA THR A 151 1.51 3.58 -27.85
C THR A 151 0.08 3.83 -27.37
N MET A 152 -0.75 2.80 -27.31
CA MET A 152 -2.16 2.92 -26.95
C MET A 152 -2.67 1.74 -26.13
N ALA A 153 -3.79 1.95 -25.44
CA ALA A 153 -4.60 0.91 -24.81
C ALA A 153 -6.06 1.31 -24.93
N SER A 154 -6.97 0.34 -25.14
CA SER A 154 -8.41 0.63 -25.20
C SER A 154 -8.96 1.08 -23.85
N GLU A 155 -8.36 0.60 -22.76
CA GLU A 155 -8.70 0.97 -21.39
C GLU A 155 -7.50 0.78 -20.46
N VAL A 156 -7.26 1.75 -19.58
CA VAL A 156 -6.33 1.68 -18.45
C VAL A 156 -7.15 1.48 -17.19
N ILE A 157 -6.89 0.40 -16.45
CA ILE A 157 -7.63 0.04 -15.24
C ILE A 157 -6.67 -0.01 -14.07
N LEU A 158 -6.95 0.77 -13.02
CA LEU A 158 -6.37 0.54 -11.70
C LEU A 158 -7.04 -0.71 -11.12
N LYS A 159 -6.30 -1.80 -10.97
CA LYS A 159 -6.84 -3.03 -10.37
C LYS A 159 -6.89 -2.90 -8.86
N ASP A 160 -5.83 -2.35 -8.29
CA ASP A 160 -5.64 -2.13 -6.87
C ASP A 160 -4.60 -1.02 -6.65
N SER A 161 -4.12 -0.82 -5.43
CA SER A 161 -3.14 0.25 -5.11
C SER A 161 -1.77 0.10 -5.79
N ALA A 162 -1.42 -1.11 -6.24
CA ALA A 162 -0.11 -1.42 -6.80
C ALA A 162 -0.17 -1.97 -8.24
N THR A 163 -1.35 -2.27 -8.77
CA THR A 163 -1.52 -2.97 -10.04
C THR A 163 -2.32 -2.15 -11.05
N VAL A 164 -1.77 -1.98 -12.26
CA VAL A 164 -2.45 -1.36 -13.40
C VAL A 164 -2.58 -2.39 -14.53
N MET A 165 -3.78 -2.51 -15.11
CA MET A 165 -4.06 -3.32 -16.30
C MET A 165 -4.25 -2.43 -17.53
N LEU A 166 -3.59 -2.78 -18.62
CA LEU A 166 -3.78 -2.15 -19.94
C LEU A 166 -4.52 -3.11 -20.86
N ARG A 167 -5.77 -2.80 -21.21
CA ARG A 167 -6.55 -3.62 -22.16
C ARG A 167 -6.15 -3.30 -23.60
N GLN A 168 -5.96 -4.37 -24.40
CA GLN A 168 -5.60 -4.28 -25.82
C GLN A 168 -4.46 -3.29 -26.06
N PHE A 169 -3.37 -3.47 -25.31
CA PHE A 169 -2.20 -2.62 -25.41
C PHE A 169 -1.46 -2.85 -26.75
N ASP A 170 -1.10 -1.77 -27.41
CA ASP A 170 -0.27 -1.75 -28.63
C ASP A 170 0.86 -0.74 -28.44
N TYR A 171 2.07 -1.14 -28.85
CA TYR A 171 3.26 -0.31 -28.85
C TYR A 171 4.11 -0.64 -30.07
N MET A 172 4.36 0.34 -30.94
CA MET A 172 5.28 0.18 -32.05
C MET A 172 6.71 0.34 -31.53
N GLY A 173 7.36 -0.80 -31.25
CA GLY A 173 8.72 -0.91 -30.72
C GLY A 173 9.86 -0.43 -31.62
N ASN A 174 9.63 0.57 -32.48
CA ASN A 174 10.65 1.16 -33.36
C ASN A 174 11.47 2.27 -32.68
N CYS A 175 11.43 2.35 -31.34
CA CYS A 175 12.30 3.24 -30.59
C CYS A 175 13.74 2.69 -30.61
N PRO A 176 14.76 3.50 -30.95
CA PRO A 176 16.16 3.06 -30.97
C PRO A 176 16.74 2.74 -29.58
N GLY A 177 16.00 3.04 -28.50
CA GLY A 177 16.37 2.74 -27.13
C GLY A 177 15.36 1.84 -26.42
N SER A 178 15.55 1.66 -25.11
CA SER A 178 14.59 0.94 -24.27
C SER A 178 13.35 1.79 -23.99
N ALA A 179 12.20 1.11 -23.91
CA ALA A 179 10.94 1.71 -23.46
C ALA A 179 10.50 1.05 -22.15
N TYR A 180 9.89 1.85 -21.28
CA TYR A 180 9.43 1.42 -19.97
C TYR A 180 8.04 1.98 -19.71
N PHE A 181 7.21 1.23 -18.99
CA PHE A 181 6.05 1.79 -18.35
C PHE A 181 6.47 2.58 -17.12
N VAL A 182 5.91 3.77 -16.96
CA VAL A 182 6.15 4.63 -15.80
C VAL A 182 4.83 5.21 -15.30
N ALA A 183 4.71 5.35 -13.99
CA ALA A 183 3.67 6.13 -13.34
C ALA A 183 4.30 7.36 -12.68
N ALA A 184 3.52 8.44 -12.55
CA ALA A 184 3.98 9.66 -11.92
C ALA A 184 2.84 10.36 -11.17
N PRO A 185 3.14 11.10 -10.09
CA PRO A 185 2.14 11.78 -9.28
C PRO A 185 1.56 13.04 -9.96
N THR A 186 2.19 13.54 -11.04
CA THR A 186 1.76 14.76 -11.74
C THR A 186 1.76 14.58 -13.26
N PRO A 187 0.95 15.35 -14.02
CA PRO A 187 0.92 15.29 -15.48
C PRO A 187 2.20 15.74 -16.19
N ASN A 188 3.09 16.47 -15.50
CA ASN A 188 4.36 16.92 -16.02
C ASN A 188 5.48 16.63 -15.00
N PRO A 189 5.82 15.35 -14.81
CA PRO A 189 6.72 14.93 -13.75
C PRO A 189 8.17 15.22 -14.10
N GLN A 190 8.96 15.56 -13.08
CA GLN A 190 10.42 15.51 -13.19
C GLN A 190 10.90 14.04 -13.25
N PRO A 191 12.07 13.75 -13.84
CA PRO A 191 12.57 12.38 -13.98
C PRO A 191 12.61 11.57 -12.68
N GLU A 192 12.97 12.21 -11.57
CA GLU A 192 13.00 11.62 -10.22
C GLU A 192 11.61 11.26 -9.66
N GLN A 193 10.54 11.78 -10.25
CA GLN A 193 9.16 11.48 -9.87
C GLN A 193 8.56 10.32 -10.68
N LEU A 194 9.33 9.73 -11.60
CA LEU A 194 8.89 8.59 -12.41
C LEU A 194 9.13 7.28 -11.64
N THR A 195 8.06 6.55 -11.37
CA THR A 195 8.15 5.17 -10.88
C THR A 195 8.07 4.23 -12.06
N ARG A 196 9.12 3.44 -12.30
CA ARG A 196 9.09 2.39 -13.31
C ARG A 196 8.16 1.27 -12.88
N LEU A 197 7.19 0.95 -13.73
CA LEU A 197 6.28 -0.17 -13.51
C LEU A 197 6.93 -1.46 -14.04
N THR A 198 6.76 -2.54 -13.28
CA THR A 198 7.15 -3.89 -13.67
C THR A 198 5.93 -4.66 -14.12
N CYS A 199 6.11 -5.57 -15.09
CA CYS A 199 5.07 -6.55 -15.41
C CYS A 199 5.19 -7.71 -14.42
N ASP A 200 4.07 -8.26 -13.97
CA ASP A 200 4.06 -9.57 -13.34
C ASP A 200 4.36 -10.63 -14.43
N ASP A 201 5.19 -11.63 -14.09
CA ASP A 201 5.53 -12.77 -14.95
C ASP A 201 4.36 -13.76 -15.10
#